data_AF-A0A850QZ95-F1
#
_entry.id   AF-A0A850QZ95-F1
#
_cell.length_a   1.000
_cell.length_b   1.000
_cell.length_c   1.000
_cell.angle_alpha   90.00
_cell.angle_beta   90.00
_cell.angle_gamma   90.00
#
_symmetry.space_group_name_H-M   'P 1'
#
loop_
_entity.id
_entity.type
_entity.pdbx_description
1 polymer ?
#
loop_
_entity_poly.entity_id
_entity_poly.type
_entity_poly.pdbx_seq_one_letter_code
_entity_poly.pdbx_strand_id
1 'polypeptide(L)' 'MKYEILTATEAEEIYQEGYTAYFDGKDELYNPYDGLRAEHFSDGYCDAQEDDEQREDR' A
#
# COMPACT_ATOMS: atom_id res chain seq x y z
N MET A 1 -4.94 5.53 25.78
CA MET A 1 -4.31 5.34 24.46
C MET A 1 -5.23 5.96 23.43
N LYS A 2 -4.73 6.86 22.57
CA LYS A 2 -5.51 7.30 21.40
C LYS A 2 -5.29 6.22 20.35
N TYR A 3 -6.34 5.49 19.99
CA TYR A 3 -6.30 4.65 18.80
C TYR A 3 -6.30 5.58 17.60
N GLU A 4 -5.37 5.40 16.66
CA GLU A 4 -5.51 6.03 15.36
C GLU A 4 -6.76 5.44 14.71
N ILE A 5 -7.70 6.31 14.34
CA ILE A 5 -8.91 5.89 13.63
C ILE A 5 -8.75 6.46 12.23
N LEU A 6 -8.44 5.59 11.28
CA LEU A 6 -8.58 5.91 9.86
C LEU A 6 -10.05 5.78 9.47
N THR A 7 -10.48 6.69 8.60
CA THR A 7 -11.75 6.49 7.89
C THR A 7 -11.57 5.42 6.82
N ALA A 8 -12.63 4.71 6.46
CA ALA A 8 -12.56 3.69 5.41
C ALA A 8 -12.06 4.27 4.08
N THR A 9 -12.45 5.50 3.75
CA THR A 9 -12.00 6.20 2.54
C THR A 9 -10.51 6.51 2.59
N GLU A 10 -10.01 7.03 3.71
CA GLU A 10 -8.58 7.35 3.85
C GLU A 10 -7.70 6.09 3.79
N ALA A 11 -8.17 4.97 4.37
CA ALA A 11 -7.47 3.70 4.27
C ALA A 11 -7.39 3.18 2.82
N GLU A 12 -8.49 3.30 2.07
CA GLU A 12 -8.57 2.89 0.66
C GLU A 12 -7.69 3.79 -0.24
N GLU A 13 -7.66 5.10 0.01
CA GLU A 13 -6.78 6.03 -0.71
C GLU A 13 -5.30 5.68 -0.50
N ILE A 14 -4.90 5.43 0.75
CA ILE A 14 -3.50 5.09 1.08
C ILE A 14 -3.11 3.71 0.54
N TYR A 15 -4.02 2.74 0.59
CA TYR A 15 -3.84 1.45 -0.07
C TYR A 15 -3.60 1.64 -1.57
N GLN A 16 -4.42 2.44 -2.24
CA GLN A 16 -4.29 2.69 -3.68
C GLN A 16 -2.99 3.43 -4.02
N GLU A 17 -2.52 4.31 -3.15
CA GLU A 17 -1.20 4.95 -3.28
C GLU A 17 -0.06 3.93 -3.25
N GLY A 18 -0.11 2.97 -2.31
CA GLY A 18 0.86 1.88 -2.22
C GLY A 18 0.85 0.98 -3.46
N TYR A 19 -0.34 0.56 -3.89
CA TYR A 19 -0.53 -0.25 -5.09
C TYR A 19 0.04 0.44 -6.34
N THR A 20 -0.22 1.74 -6.50
CA THR A 20 0.29 2.51 -7.64
C THR A 20 1.80 2.73 -7.53
N ALA A 21 2.35 2.90 -6.32
CA ALA A 21 3.77 3.12 -6.11
C ALA A 21 4.64 1.95 -6.63
N TYR A 22 4.16 0.71 -6.48
CA TYR A 22 4.82 -0.46 -7.05
C TYR A 22 4.94 -0.35 -8.59
N PHE A 23 3.83 -0.09 -9.29
CA PHE A 23 3.83 0.03 -10.75
C PHE A 23 4.56 1.27 -11.27
N ASP A 24 4.70 2.32 -10.44
CA ASP A 24 5.56 3.48 -10.71
C ASP A 24 7.07 3.14 -10.54
N GLY A 25 7.42 1.93 -10.11
CA GLY A 25 8.79 1.49 -9.87
C GLY A 25 9.42 2.10 -8.61
N LYS A 26 8.60 2.55 -7.65
CA LYS A 26 9.08 3.04 -6.37
C LYS A 26 9.42 1.86 -5.46
N ASP A 27 10.39 2.06 -4.58
CA ASP A 27 10.74 1.10 -3.53
C ASP A 27 9.67 1.15 -2.42
N GLU A 28 9.40 0.03 -1.75
CA GLU A 28 8.49 -0.02 -0.60
C GLU A 28 8.91 0.96 0.51
N LEU A 29 10.22 1.21 0.67
CA LEU A 29 10.77 2.19 1.62
C LEU A 29 10.41 3.65 1.27
N TYR A 30 9.77 3.89 0.12
CA TYR A 30 9.18 5.19 -0.22
C TYR A 30 7.92 5.49 0.62
N ASN A 31 7.38 4.53 1.37
CA ASN A 31 6.22 4.71 2.24
C ASN A 31 6.40 5.93 3.18
N PRO A 32 5.65 7.04 2.97
CA PRO A 32 5.81 8.27 3.75
C PRO A 32 5.05 8.24 5.08
N TYR A 33 4.31 7.16 5.34
CA TYR A 33 3.37 7.06 6.44
C TYR A 33 3.96 6.32 7.64
N ASP A 34 3.32 6.50 8.79
CA ASP A 34 3.56 5.74 10.02
C ASP A 34 2.25 5.08 10.52
N GLY A 35 2.39 4.18 11.49
CA GLY A 35 1.26 3.52 12.14
C GLY A 35 0.34 2.79 11.16
N LEU A 36 -0.97 2.91 11.38
CA LEU A 36 -1.98 2.22 10.55
C LEU A 36 -1.98 2.67 9.08
N ARG A 37 -1.55 3.90 8.80
CA ARG A 37 -1.43 4.40 7.42
C ARG A 37 -0.32 3.65 6.69
N ALA A 38 0.81 3.43 7.36
CA ALA A 38 1.93 2.67 6.81
C ALA A 38 1.51 1.23 6.47
N GLU A 39 0.74 0.59 7.35
CA GLU A 39 0.20 -0.76 7.13
C GLU A 39 -0.63 -0.82 5.85
N HIS A 40 -1.60 0.09 5.68
CA HIS A 40 -2.42 0.12 4.46
C HIS A 40 -1.63 0.39 3.17
N PHE A 41 -0.61 1.25 3.22
CA PHE A 41 0.25 1.50 2.07
C PHE A 41 1.05 0.25 1.70
N SER A 42 1.67 -0.41 2.68
CA SER A 42 2.44 -1.64 2.45
C SER A 42 1.54 -2.78 1.95
N ASP A 43 0.32 -2.91 2.47
CA ASP A 43 -0.65 -3.90 1.98
C ASP A 43 -0.90 -3.71 0.47
N GLY A 44 -1.19 -2.47 0.03
CA GLY A 44 -1.42 -2.18 -1.39
C GLY A 44 -0.19 -2.43 -2.26
N TYR A 45 1.00 -2.07 -1.77
CA TYR A 45 2.25 -2.31 -2.49
C TYR A 45 2.52 -3.82 -2.68
N CYS A 46 2.35 -4.61 -1.61
CA CYS A 46 2.51 -6.07 -1.64
C CYS A 46 1.52 -6.74 -2.58
N ASP A 47 0.23 -6.36 -2.53
CA ASP A 47 -0.78 -6.89 -3.44
C ASP A 47 -0.43 -6.60 -4.91
N ALA A 48 0.05 -5.38 -5.21
CA ALA A 48 0.51 -5.02 -6.55
C ALA A 48 1.70 -5.88 -7.01
N GLN A 49 2.63 -6.16 -6.11
CA GLN A 49 3.76 -7.05 -6.39
C GLN A 49 3.28 -8.48 -6.67
N GLU A 50 2.41 -9.04 -5.83
CA GLU A 50 1.86 -10.39 -6.02
C GLU A 50 1.05 -10.50 -7.32
N ASP A 51 0.30 -9.46 -7.68
CA ASP A 51 -0.44 -9.38 -8.94
C ASP A 51 0.48 -9.37 -10.17
N ASP A 52 1.61 -8.66 -10.10
CA ASP A 52 2.59 -8.61 -11.19
C ASP A 52 3.34 -9.94 -11.34
N GLU A 53 3.77 -10.53 -10.22
CA GLU A 53 4.37 -11.88 -10.20
C GLU A 53 3.42 -12.94 -10.78
N GLN A 54 2.13 -12.89 -10.43
CA GLN A 54 1.12 -13.81 -10.99
C GLN A 54 0.76 -13.53 -12.46
N ARG A 55 1.00 -12.32 -12.97
CA ARG A 55 0.87 -12.04 -14.41
C ARG A 55 2.00 -12.66 -15.21
N GLU A 56 3.22 -12.70 -14.67
CA GLU A 56 4.36 -13.30 -15.35
C GLU A 56 4.30 -14.84 -15.40
N ASP A 57 3.59 -15.48 -14.46
CA ASP A 57 3.43 -16.95 -14.41
C ASP A 57 2.24 -17.49 -15.25
N ARG A 58 1.54 -16.62 -16.01
CA ARG A 58 0.45 -17.00 -16.94
C ARG A 58 0.88 -17.01 -18.40
#